data_AF-A0A7S2DGD9-F1
#
_entry.id   AF-A0A7S2DGD9-F1
#
_cell.length_a   1.000
_cell.length_b   1.000
_cell.length_c   1.000
_cell.angle_alpha   90.00
_cell.angle_beta   90.00
_cell.angle_gamma   90.00
#
_symmetry.space_group_name_H-M   'P 1'
#
loop_
_entity.id
_entity.type
_entity.pdbx_description
1 polymer ?
#
loop_
_entity_poly.entity_id
_entity_poly.type
_entity_poly.pdbx_seq_one_letter_code
_entity_poly.pdbx_strand_id
1 'polypeptide(L)'
;QMKGLFSPVFYTREADGALTRGVQGLSLSDGPLLLVGNHQLYGFDGPMILEELLRERGRAVRPLVFPPLLAETSPLAPLPYPLPGTRETFARFGATPISARAMYKGLDAGEALLLFPGGAREVFKRKGEAY
;
A
#
# COMPACT_ATOMS: atom_id res chain seq x y z
N GLN A 1 13.97 -1.11 8.85
CA GLN A 1 13.23 0.15 8.66
C GLN A 1 13.33 0.54 7.19
N MET A 2 12.21 0.67 6.48
CA MET A 2 12.22 1.01 5.04
C MET A 2 12.82 2.39 4.78
N LYS A 3 12.71 3.30 5.75
CA LYS A 3 13.31 4.64 5.70
C LYS A 3 14.82 4.59 5.45
N GLY A 4 15.53 3.63 6.03
CA GLY A 4 16.98 3.48 5.83
C GLY A 4 17.36 2.88 4.48
N LEU A 5 16.46 2.12 3.84
CA LEU A 5 16.74 1.44 2.57
C LEU A 5 16.37 2.31 1.36
N PHE A 6 15.29 3.07 1.45
CA PHE A 6 14.74 3.82 0.31
C PHE A 6 14.74 5.35 0.50
N SER A 7 14.92 5.85 1.72
CA SER A 7 14.85 7.29 2.05
C SER A 7 13.66 8.03 1.40
N PRO A 8 12.42 7.51 1.52
CA PRO A 8 11.26 8.14 0.87
C PRO A 8 10.97 9.51 1.47
N VAL A 9 10.45 10.41 0.64
CA VAL A 9 9.93 11.72 1.07
C VAL A 9 8.45 11.79 0.74
N PHE A 10 7.64 12.01 1.77
CA PHE A 10 6.20 12.17 1.63
C PHE A 10 5.84 13.65 1.59
N TYR A 11 4.80 13.96 0.83
CA TYR A 11 4.15 15.26 0.82
C TYR A 11 2.63 15.05 0.82
N THR A 12 1.92 15.94 1.50
CA THR A 12 0.47 16.03 1.44
C THR A 12 0.09 17.30 0.70
N ARG A 13 -0.92 17.19 -0.18
CA ARG A 13 -1.51 18.35 -0.85
C ARG A 13 -2.88 18.63 -0.26
N GLU A 14 -3.05 19.83 0.28
CA GLU A 14 -4.32 20.26 0.88
C GLU A 14 -5.30 20.80 -0.18
N ALA A 15 -6.55 21.01 0.22
CA ALA A 15 -7.63 21.42 -0.69
C ALA A 15 -7.39 22.80 -1.32
N ASP A 16 -6.68 23.69 -0.62
CA ASP A 16 -6.25 24.99 -1.11
C ASP A 16 -5.04 24.91 -2.07
N GLY A 17 -4.49 23.71 -2.27
CA GLY A 17 -3.34 23.44 -3.12
C GLY A 17 -1.99 23.56 -2.42
N ALA A 18 -1.95 23.89 -1.13
CA ALA A 18 -0.72 23.93 -0.35
C ALA A 18 -0.04 22.54 -0.31
N LEU A 19 1.28 22.53 -0.40
CA LEU A 19 2.10 21.32 -0.34
C LEU A 19 2.88 21.30 0.97
N THR A 20 2.52 20.39 1.86
CA THR A 20 3.16 20.24 3.17
C THR A 20 3.99 18.96 3.19
N ARG A 21 5.21 19.04 3.72
CA ARG A 21 6.07 17.85 3.86
C ARG A 21 5.50 16.90 4.91
N GLY A 22 5.51 15.62 4.59
CA GLY A 22 5.02 14.52 5.42
C GLY A 22 3.56 14.17 5.16
N VAL A 23 3.00 13.35 6.05
CA VAL A 23 1.64 12.80 5.97
C VAL A 23 0.67 13.48 6.93
N GLN A 24 1.10 14.53 7.65
CA GLN A 24 0.35 15.19 8.73
C GLN A 24 -0.90 15.92 8.23
N GLY A 25 -0.88 16.42 7.00
CA GLY A 25 -2.04 17.07 6.37
C GLY A 25 -3.16 16.11 5.98
N LEU A 26 -2.94 14.79 6.05
CA LEU A 26 -3.99 13.82 5.72
C LEU A 26 -5.08 13.83 6.79
N SER A 27 -6.33 13.95 6.33
CA SER A 27 -7.51 13.68 7.15
C SER A 27 -7.70 12.17 7.25
N LEU A 28 -7.36 11.62 8.42
CA LEU A 28 -7.46 10.19 8.71
C LEU A 28 -8.58 9.98 9.72
N SER A 29 -9.59 9.20 9.34
CA SER A 29 -10.66 8.78 10.24
C SER A 29 -10.13 7.78 11.28
N ASP A 30 -10.61 7.88 12.53
CA ASP A 30 -10.39 6.85 13.54
C ASP A 30 -11.18 5.56 13.24
N GLY A 31 -12.29 5.68 12.50
CA GLY A 31 -13.14 4.57 12.05
C GLY A 31 -12.79 4.06 10.65
N PRO A 32 -13.78 3.54 9.89
CA PRO A 32 -13.54 3.01 8.55
C PRO A 32 -12.85 4.03 7.64
N LEU A 33 -11.80 3.60 6.95
CA LEU A 33 -11.05 4.45 6.02
C LEU A 33 -10.63 3.61 4.81
N LEU A 34 -10.85 4.11 3.61
CA LEU A 34 -10.32 3.52 2.40
C LEU A 34 -9.31 4.49 1.76
N LEU A 35 -8.03 4.14 1.85
CA LEU A 35 -6.99 4.80 1.09
C LEU A 35 -6.90 4.17 -0.30
N VAL A 36 -6.98 4.99 -1.33
CA VAL A 36 -6.87 4.57 -2.73
C VAL A 36 -5.71 5.30 -3.38
N GLY A 37 -4.84 4.56 -4.04
CA GLY A 37 -3.70 5.11 -4.77
C GLY A 37 -3.32 4.22 -5.93
N ASN A 38 -2.43 4.69 -6.78
CA ASN A 38 -1.83 3.90 -7.85
C ASN A 38 -0.50 3.29 -7.39
N HIS A 39 -0.11 2.15 -7.96
CA HIS A 39 1.19 1.56 -7.69
C HIS A 39 2.33 2.26 -8.45
N GLN A 40 3.45 2.46 -7.77
CA GLN A 40 4.72 2.69 -8.45
C GLN A 40 5.30 1.37 -9.01
N LEU A 41 6.28 1.48 -9.91
CA LEU A 41 6.95 0.32 -10.49
C LEU A 41 7.47 -0.62 -9.39
N TYR A 42 7.20 -1.91 -9.54
CA TYR A 42 7.53 -2.97 -8.57
C TYR A 42 6.78 -2.92 -7.23
N GLY A 43 5.94 -1.92 -6.96
CA GLY A 43 5.01 -1.93 -5.82
C GLY A 43 5.63 -1.66 -4.43
N PHE A 44 6.86 -1.12 -4.38
CA PHE A 44 7.53 -0.79 -3.11
C PHE A 44 6.87 0.34 -2.33
N ASP A 45 6.08 1.16 -3.01
CA ASP A 45 5.28 2.23 -2.44
C ASP A 45 4.31 1.73 -1.37
N GLY A 46 3.72 0.55 -1.54
CA GLY A 46 2.81 -0.05 -0.57
C GLY A 46 3.43 -0.11 0.84
N PRO A 47 4.46 -0.92 1.07
CA PRO A 47 5.07 -1.03 2.40
C PRO A 47 5.64 0.30 2.93
N MET A 48 6.13 1.20 2.04
CA MET A 48 6.61 2.54 2.45
C MET A 48 5.49 3.41 3.02
N ILE A 49 4.33 3.44 2.34
CA ILE A 49 3.14 4.17 2.79
C ILE A 49 2.66 3.62 4.14
N LEU A 50 2.60 2.29 4.28
CA LEU A 50 2.15 1.64 5.51
C LEU A 50 3.07 1.95 6.71
N GLU A 51 4.39 1.86 6.53
CA GLU A 51 5.35 2.20 7.59
C GLU A 51 5.29 3.69 7.96
N GLU A 52 5.15 4.60 6.99
CA GLU A 52 5.06 6.04 7.27
C GLU A 52 3.79 6.40 8.05
N LEU A 53 2.61 5.89 7.64
CA LEU A 53 1.35 6.14 8.32
C LEU A 53 1.33 5.57 9.74
N LEU A 54 1.88 4.36 9.92
CA LEU A 54 2.00 3.76 11.25
C LEU A 54 2.95 4.57 12.13
N ARG A 55 4.13 4.96 11.63
CA ARG A 55 5.15 5.67 12.41
C ARG A 55 4.71 7.09 12.77
N GLU A 56 4.22 7.85 11.79
CA GLU A 56 3.99 9.29 11.95
C GLU A 56 2.58 9.63 12.44
N ARG A 57 1.61 8.74 12.20
CA ARG A 57 0.20 8.98 12.54
C ARG A 57 -0.37 7.93 13.49
N GLY A 58 0.39 6.91 13.87
CA GLY A 58 -0.11 5.79 14.69
C GLY A 58 -1.20 4.98 13.97
N ARG A 59 -1.39 5.19 12.66
CA ARG A 59 -2.52 4.61 11.92
C ARG A 59 -2.08 3.32 11.25
N ALA A 60 -2.50 2.19 11.81
CA ALA A 60 -2.37 0.90 11.15
C ALA A 60 -3.33 0.82 9.97
N VAL A 61 -2.80 0.55 8.78
CA VAL A 61 -3.57 0.40 7.55
C VAL A 61 -3.34 -1.00 7.00
N ARG A 62 -4.41 -1.69 6.64
CA ARG A 62 -4.37 -3.05 6.11
C ARG A 62 -4.34 -3.02 4.57
N PRO A 63 -3.29 -3.54 3.93
CA PRO A 63 -3.25 -3.60 2.47
C PRO A 63 -4.12 -4.75 1.94
N LEU A 64 -4.87 -4.47 0.87
CA LEU A 64 -5.57 -5.49 0.08
C LEU A 64 -4.65 -5.94 -1.06
N VAL A 65 -4.25 -7.21 -1.02
CA VAL A 65 -3.13 -7.72 -1.85
C VAL A 65 -3.61 -8.79 -2.82
N PHE A 66 -3.03 -8.78 -4.03
CA PHE A 66 -3.26 -9.81 -5.03
C PHE A 66 -2.85 -11.20 -4.47
N PRO A 67 -3.78 -12.19 -4.38
CA PRO A 67 -3.56 -13.40 -3.58
C PRO A 67 -2.26 -14.19 -3.89
N PRO A 68 -1.79 -14.28 -5.15
CA PRO A 68 -0.51 -14.91 -5.46
C PRO A 68 0.72 -14.35 -4.74
N LEU A 69 0.69 -13.08 -4.32
CA LEU A 69 1.78 -12.47 -3.54
C LEU A 69 1.79 -12.91 -2.07
N LEU A 70 0.70 -13.52 -1.59
CA LEU A 70 0.55 -14.03 -0.22
C LEU A 70 0.93 -15.52 -0.11
N ALA A 71 1.18 -16.19 -1.24
CA ALA A 71 1.63 -17.58 -1.26
C ALA A 71 3.07 -17.72 -0.74
N GLU A 72 3.43 -18.93 -0.27
CA GLU A 72 4.81 -19.21 0.17
C GLU A 72 5.81 -19.13 -0.98
N THR A 73 5.38 -19.60 -2.16
CA THR A 73 6.10 -19.46 -3.42
C THR A 73 5.25 -18.64 -4.36
N SER A 74 5.75 -17.47 -4.77
CA SER A 74 5.04 -16.63 -5.74
C SER A 74 5.10 -17.28 -7.13
N PRO A 75 3.95 -17.48 -7.82
CA PRO A 75 3.95 -17.96 -9.20
C PRO A 75 4.51 -16.92 -10.19
N LEU A 76 4.85 -15.72 -9.71
CA LEU A 76 5.48 -14.65 -10.49
C LEU A 76 7.02 -14.70 -10.42
N ALA A 77 7.60 -15.70 -9.74
CA ALA A 77 9.03 -16.01 -9.87
C ALA A 77 9.35 -16.44 -11.33
N PRO A 78 10.50 -16.03 -11.92
CA PRO A 78 11.70 -15.50 -11.29
C PRO A 78 11.85 -13.97 -11.40
N LEU A 79 10.77 -13.18 -11.31
CA LEU A 79 10.94 -11.75 -11.02
C LEU A 79 11.77 -11.59 -9.74
N PRO A 80 12.64 -10.56 -9.62
CA PRO A 80 13.58 -10.43 -8.51
C PRO A 80 12.81 -10.60 -7.20
N TYR A 81 12.96 -11.77 -6.57
CA TYR A 81 12.21 -12.06 -5.38
C TYR A 81 13.01 -11.50 -4.20
N PRO A 82 12.42 -10.65 -3.36
CA PRO A 82 10.98 -10.46 -3.23
C PRO A 82 10.56 -9.02 -3.55
N LEU A 83 10.31 -8.72 -4.82
CA LEU A 83 9.58 -7.52 -5.23
C LEU A 83 8.06 -7.75 -5.14
N PRO A 84 7.28 -6.89 -4.46
CA PRO A 84 7.68 -5.82 -3.53
C PRO A 84 7.99 -6.29 -2.10
N GLY A 85 7.73 -7.55 -1.78
CA GLY A 85 7.99 -8.08 -0.44
C GLY A 85 7.78 -9.59 -0.37
N THR A 86 8.17 -10.19 0.76
CA THR A 86 7.95 -11.61 1.05
C THR A 86 6.59 -11.82 1.69
N ARG A 87 6.11 -13.07 1.76
CA ARG A 87 4.95 -13.43 2.61
C ARG A 87 5.08 -12.88 4.04
N GLU A 88 6.26 -12.92 4.64
CA GLU A 88 6.51 -12.36 5.97
C GLU A 88 6.32 -10.84 6.02
N THR A 89 6.77 -10.13 4.98
CA THR A 89 6.60 -8.68 4.84
C THR A 89 5.11 -8.34 4.78
N PHE A 90 4.33 -9.06 3.97
CA PHE A 90 2.88 -8.86 3.88
C PHE A 90 2.16 -9.22 5.18
N ALA A 91 2.55 -10.31 5.84
CA ALA A 91 1.96 -10.73 7.11
C ALA A 91 2.18 -9.68 8.22
N ARG A 92 3.35 -9.03 8.26
CA ARG A 92 3.66 -7.96 9.23
C ARG A 92 2.66 -6.81 9.19
N PHE A 93 2.14 -6.48 8.02
CA PHE A 93 1.15 -5.41 7.84
C PHE A 93 -0.30 -5.92 7.84
N GLY A 94 -0.54 -7.18 8.20
CA GLY A 94 -1.87 -7.78 8.23
C GLY A 94 -2.54 -7.86 6.86
N ALA A 95 -1.75 -8.01 5.79
CA ALA A 95 -2.25 -8.05 4.41
C ALA A 95 -3.36 -9.08 4.23
N THR A 96 -4.41 -8.67 3.52
CA THR A 96 -5.58 -9.53 3.25
C THR A 96 -5.75 -9.73 1.75
N PRO A 97 -6.10 -10.94 1.28
CA PRO A 97 -6.42 -11.17 -0.12
C PRO A 97 -7.50 -10.20 -0.62
N ILE A 98 -7.21 -9.49 -1.71
CA ILE A 98 -8.15 -8.54 -2.28
C ILE A 98 -9.41 -9.23 -2.78
N SER A 99 -10.57 -8.76 -2.32
CA SER A 99 -11.89 -9.09 -2.85
C SER A 99 -12.89 -8.03 -2.39
N ALA A 100 -14.01 -7.87 -3.11
CA ALA A 100 -15.08 -6.97 -2.70
C ALA A 100 -15.60 -7.31 -1.29
N ARG A 101 -15.69 -8.61 -0.98
CA ARG A 101 -16.13 -9.10 0.33
C ARG A 101 -15.14 -8.76 1.45
N ALA A 102 -13.83 -8.91 1.20
CA ALA A 102 -12.81 -8.55 2.19
C ALA A 102 -12.81 -7.05 2.46
N MET A 103 -12.90 -6.23 1.41
CA MET A 103 -13.00 -4.77 1.53
C MET A 103 -14.24 -4.37 2.35
N TYR A 104 -15.42 -4.90 1.98
CA TYR A 104 -16.65 -4.61 2.71
C TYR A 104 -16.53 -4.99 4.19
N LYS A 105 -16.09 -6.21 4.50
CA LYS A 105 -15.94 -6.67 5.88
C LYS A 105 -14.95 -5.83 6.69
N GLY A 106 -13.84 -5.42 6.10
CA GLY A 106 -12.86 -4.57 6.79
C GLY A 106 -13.45 -3.20 7.12
N LEU A 107 -14.13 -2.57 6.16
CA LEU A 107 -14.79 -1.28 6.39
C LEU A 107 -15.93 -1.39 7.41
N ASP A 108 -16.77 -2.42 7.31
CA ASP A 108 -17.85 -2.71 8.27
C ASP A 108 -17.31 -2.94 9.70
N ALA A 109 -16.12 -3.53 9.82
CA ALA A 109 -15.41 -3.70 11.09
C ALA A 109 -14.65 -2.45 11.58
N GLY A 110 -14.73 -1.31 10.87
CA GLY A 110 -14.07 -0.07 11.29
C GLY A 110 -12.60 0.06 10.87
N GLU A 111 -12.10 -0.80 9.98
CA GLU A 111 -10.68 -0.84 9.63
C GLU A 111 -10.29 0.26 8.62
N ALA A 112 -9.00 0.63 8.66
CA ALA A 112 -8.37 1.37 7.57
C ALA A 112 -7.76 0.40 6.56
N LEU A 113 -8.15 0.52 5.29
CA LEU A 113 -7.71 -0.32 4.19
C LEU A 113 -6.91 0.50 3.16
N LEU A 114 -5.93 -0.13 2.52
CA LEU A 114 -5.21 0.40 1.37
C LEU A 114 -5.52 -0.43 0.12
N LEU A 115 -5.97 0.25 -0.93
CA LEU A 115 -6.36 -0.33 -2.21
C LEU A 115 -5.58 0.31 -3.37
N PHE A 116 -4.96 -0.53 -4.18
CA PHE A 116 -4.38 -0.17 -5.47
C PHE A 116 -5.24 -0.76 -6.60
N PRO A 117 -6.14 0.02 -7.23
CA PRO A 117 -7.18 -0.52 -8.11
C PRO A 117 -6.63 -1.04 -9.44
N GLY A 118 -5.52 -0.50 -9.96
CA GLY A 118 -4.89 -1.06 -11.16
C GLY A 118 -4.09 -2.34 -10.90
N GLY A 119 -3.84 -2.68 -9.64
CA GLY A 119 -3.31 -3.98 -9.19
C GLY A 119 -2.00 -4.37 -9.88
N ALA A 120 -1.89 -5.65 -10.25
CA ALA A 120 -0.67 -6.20 -10.84
C ALA A 120 -0.24 -5.49 -12.15
N ARG A 121 -1.16 -4.87 -12.89
CA ARG A 121 -0.82 -4.15 -14.14
C ARG A 121 0.03 -2.92 -13.86
N GLU A 122 -0.25 -2.18 -12.78
CA GLU A 122 0.51 -1.00 -12.39
C GLU A 122 1.90 -1.39 -11.88
N VAL A 123 2.01 -2.52 -11.17
CA VAL A 123 3.26 -3.04 -10.61
C VAL A 123 4.23 -3.50 -11.71
N PHE A 124 3.72 -4.15 -12.77
CA PHE A 124 4.54 -4.75 -13.85
C PHE A 124 4.53 -3.93 -15.14
N LYS A 125 4.21 -2.65 -15.05
CA LYS A 125 4.10 -1.76 -16.20
C LYS A 125 5.39 -1.75 -17.04
N ARG A 126 5.25 -1.85 -18.37
CA ARG A 126 6.39 -1.82 -19.30
C ARG A 126 6.67 -0.39 -19.78
N LYS A 127 7.90 -0.16 -20.26
CA LYS A 127 8.31 1.12 -20.84
C LYS A 127 7.40 1.48 -22.03
N GLY A 128 6.70 2.61 -21.95
CA GLY A 128 5.84 3.14 -23.01
C GLY A 128 4.34 2.88 -22.86
N GLU A 129 3.89 2.16 -21.84
CA GLU A 129 2.46 1.98 -21.59
C GLU A 129 1.83 3.26 -20.97
N ALA A 130 0.61 3.61 -21.40
CA ALA A 130 -0.15 4.70 -20.78
C ALA A 130 -0.64 4.32 -19.37
N TYR A 131 -0.98 5.32 -18.56
CA TYR A 131 -1.63 5.13 -17.25
C TYR A 131 -3.14 5.13 -17.44
#